data_AF-A0A1Z4II39-F1
#
_entry.id   AF-A0A1Z4II39-F1
#
_cell.length_a   1.000
_cell.length_b   1.000
_cell.length_c   1.000
_cell.angle_alpha   90.00
_cell.angle_beta   90.00
_cell.angle_gamma   90.00
#
_symmetry.space_group_name_H-M   'P 1'
#
loop_
_entity.id
_entity.type
_entity.pdbx_description
1 polymer ?
#
loop_
_entity_poly.entity_id
_entity_poly.type
_entity_poly.pdbx_seq_one_letter_code
_entity_poly.pdbx_strand_id
1 'polypeptide(L)'
;MPYHSSEDIEPIKQLIENRKVNEYIRGAALEALLVLVAQGVISKEEVIQYYAKLYSAFTQEEGDYLWTELVSSSAQLSASELKEEMDKAFKQDLIDPFFLDEEDVNDDLQLGTEAALSKLRENPRYSFIENVVSEMENWSCFKSEQVSQEDDSFLLPELLTLLAVTKKSKKKAKKKRKMQEQSRRRNRSKKK
;
A
#
# COMPACT_ATOMS: atom_id res chain seq x y z
N MET A 1 -19.98 26.02 -17.54
CA MET A 1 -19.40 24.98 -16.66
C MET A 1 -19.04 25.65 -15.35
N PRO A 2 -19.54 25.18 -14.19
CA PRO A 2 -19.07 25.71 -12.93
C PRO A 2 -17.62 25.27 -12.74
N TYR A 3 -16.74 26.23 -12.44
CA TYR A 3 -15.41 25.93 -11.94
C TYR A 3 -15.58 25.30 -10.55
N HIS A 4 -15.32 24.01 -10.41
CA HIS A 4 -15.10 23.42 -9.10
C HIS A 4 -13.87 24.13 -8.50
N SER A 5 -14.00 24.70 -7.31
CA SER A 5 -12.82 25.20 -6.61
C SER A 5 -11.90 24.00 -6.37
N SER A 6 -10.59 24.21 -6.41
CA SER A 6 -9.59 23.17 -6.13
C SER A 6 -9.72 22.52 -4.75
N GLU A 7 -10.60 23.04 -3.89
CA GLU A 7 -10.94 22.54 -2.56
C GLU A 7 -12.11 21.53 -2.58
N ASP A 8 -12.78 21.32 -3.71
CA ASP A 8 -13.89 20.36 -3.83
C ASP A 8 -13.36 18.91 -3.86
N ILE A 9 -13.19 18.34 -2.67
CA ILE A 9 -12.75 16.96 -2.46
C ILE A 9 -13.89 15.95 -2.47
N GLU A 10 -15.14 16.38 -2.69
CA GLU A 10 -16.30 15.51 -2.68
C GLU A 10 -16.22 14.35 -3.70
N PRO A 11 -15.72 14.55 -4.94
CA PRO A 11 -15.52 13.44 -5.87
C PRO A 11 -14.54 12.38 -5.36
N ILE A 12 -13.51 12.78 -4.60
CA ILE A 12 -12.54 11.87 -3.98
C ILE A 12 -13.23 11.06 -2.87
N LYS A 13 -14.01 11.73 -2.02
CA LYS A 13 -14.80 11.06 -0.96
C LYS A 13 -15.77 10.02 -1.53
N GLN A 14 -16.51 10.39 -2.59
CA GLN A 14 -17.40 9.48 -3.29
C GLN A 14 -16.67 8.26 -3.86
N LEU A 15 -15.44 8.43 -4.34
CA LEU A 15 -14.63 7.32 -4.83
C LEU A 15 -14.20 6.39 -3.68
N ILE A 16 -13.75 6.94 -2.55
CA ILE A 16 -13.36 6.19 -1.35
C ILE A 16 -14.54 5.39 -0.79
N GLU A 17 -15.73 5.96 -0.74
CA GLU A 17 -16.91 5.31 -0.14
C GLU A 17 -17.60 4.30 -1.09
N ASN A 18 -17.25 4.30 -2.38
CA ASN A 18 -17.89 3.42 -3.35
C ASN A 18 -17.37 1.98 -3.26
N ARG A 19 -18.07 1.14 -2.49
CA ARG A 19 -17.79 -0.30 -2.34
C ARG A 19 -17.79 -1.13 -3.64
N LYS A 20 -18.27 -0.58 -4.77
CA LYS A 20 -18.19 -1.27 -6.07
C LYS A 20 -16.83 -1.07 -6.76
N VAL A 21 -16.03 -0.12 -6.30
CA VAL A 21 -14.69 0.15 -6.80
C VAL A 21 -13.70 -0.74 -6.06
N ASN A 22 -12.66 -1.18 -6.78
CA ASN A 22 -11.61 -2.01 -6.20
C ASN A 22 -10.85 -1.26 -5.07
N GLU A 23 -10.51 -1.97 -4.01
CA GLU A 23 -9.86 -1.44 -2.80
C GLU A 23 -8.56 -0.67 -3.07
N TYR A 24 -7.76 -1.07 -4.07
CA TYR A 24 -6.52 -0.37 -4.42
C TYR A 24 -6.77 1.02 -5.00
N ILE A 25 -7.85 1.18 -5.77
CA ILE A 25 -8.25 2.49 -6.32
C ILE A 25 -8.79 3.38 -5.20
N ARG A 26 -9.56 2.78 -4.27
CA ARG A 26 -10.08 3.48 -3.09
C ARG A 26 -8.95 3.91 -2.16
N GLY A 27 -7.93 3.08 -2.00
CA GLY A 27 -6.71 3.40 -1.26
C GLY A 27 -5.93 4.54 -1.89
N ALA A 28 -5.72 4.51 -3.21
CA ALA A 28 -5.11 5.64 -3.93
C ALA A 28 -5.90 6.96 -3.76
N ALA A 29 -7.23 6.88 -3.59
CA ALA A 29 -8.06 8.04 -3.30
C ALA A 29 -7.87 8.57 -1.86
N LEU A 30 -7.58 7.69 -0.88
CA LEU A 30 -7.12 8.13 0.46
C LEU A 30 -5.79 8.87 0.36
N GLU A 31 -4.80 8.29 -0.34
CA GLU A 31 -3.50 8.94 -0.55
C GLU A 31 -3.62 10.29 -1.27
N ALA A 32 -4.58 10.44 -2.19
CA ALA A 32 -4.83 11.72 -2.85
C ALA A 32 -5.17 12.84 -1.85
N LEU A 33 -5.82 12.55 -0.72
CA LEU A 33 -6.07 13.54 0.33
C LEU A 33 -4.77 13.99 0.99
N LEU A 34 -3.78 13.11 1.13
CA LEU A 34 -2.45 13.46 1.64
C LEU A 34 -1.70 14.38 0.68
N VAL A 35 -1.83 14.14 -0.64
CA VAL A 35 -1.30 15.07 -1.66
C VAL A 35 -1.90 16.46 -1.46
N LEU A 36 -3.22 16.57 -1.29
CA LEU A 36 -3.89 17.85 -1.11
C LEU A 36 -3.48 18.56 0.18
N VAL A 37 -3.24 17.82 1.27
CA VAL A 37 -2.68 18.38 2.51
C VAL A 37 -1.23 18.85 2.31
N ALA A 38 -0.40 18.03 1.67
CA ALA A 38 1.00 18.37 1.40
C ALA A 38 1.12 19.64 0.54
N GLN A 39 0.26 19.77 -0.48
CA GLN A 39 0.20 20.94 -1.36
C GLN A 39 -0.57 22.13 -0.77
N GLY A 40 -1.08 22.02 0.47
CA GLY A 40 -1.75 23.10 1.17
C GLY A 40 -3.11 23.50 0.60
N VAL A 41 -3.76 22.60 -0.14
CA VAL A 41 -5.10 22.81 -0.73
C VAL A 41 -6.19 22.61 0.31
N ILE A 42 -6.04 21.61 1.17
CA ILE A 42 -6.96 21.32 2.28
C ILE A 42 -6.19 21.22 3.60
N SER A 43 -6.88 21.41 4.72
CA SER A 43 -6.27 21.30 6.04
C SER A 43 -6.09 19.84 6.47
N LYS A 44 -5.07 19.61 7.30
CA LYS A 44 -4.84 18.31 7.94
C LYS A 44 -6.05 17.89 8.78
N GLU A 45 -6.61 18.84 9.53
CA GLU A 45 -7.72 18.65 10.45
C GLU A 45 -9.00 18.22 9.70
N GLU A 46 -9.23 18.76 8.51
CA GLU A 46 -10.35 18.35 7.66
C GLU A 46 -10.22 16.88 7.23
N VAL A 47 -9.02 16.45 6.84
CA VAL A 47 -8.76 15.05 6.45
C VAL A 47 -8.90 14.12 7.64
N ILE A 48 -8.36 14.49 8.81
CA ILE A 48 -8.48 13.68 10.03
C ILE A 48 -9.96 13.53 10.45
N GLN A 49 -10.75 14.60 10.40
CA GLN A 49 -12.18 14.53 10.67
C GLN A 49 -12.92 13.60 9.70
N TYR A 50 -12.49 13.57 8.44
CA TYR A 50 -13.05 12.65 7.45
C TYR A 50 -12.63 11.20 7.72
N TYR A 51 -11.36 10.94 8.05
CA TYR A 51 -10.88 9.61 8.42
C TYR A 51 -11.58 9.08 9.67
N ALA A 52 -11.86 9.91 10.67
CA ALA A 52 -12.66 9.53 11.83
C ALA A 52 -14.05 8.97 11.43
N LYS A 53 -14.69 9.58 10.43
CA LYS A 53 -15.98 9.10 9.89
C LYS A 53 -15.80 7.75 9.18
N LEU A 54 -14.72 7.58 8.43
CA LEU A 54 -14.40 6.31 7.77
C LEU A 54 -14.17 5.18 8.77
N TYR A 55 -13.43 5.41 9.85
CA TYR A 55 -13.26 4.42 10.93
C TYR A 55 -14.61 3.96 11.52
N SER A 56 -15.60 4.86 11.56
CA SER A 56 -16.95 4.54 12.06
C SER A 56 -17.83 3.83 11.01
N ALA A 57 -17.59 4.08 9.72
CA ALA A 57 -18.42 3.59 8.63
C ALA A 57 -17.89 2.30 7.98
N PHE A 58 -16.57 2.13 7.95
CA PHE A 58 -15.91 0.96 7.41
C PHE A 58 -16.24 -0.28 8.24
N THR A 59 -16.28 -1.41 7.54
CA THR A 59 -16.58 -2.72 8.11
C THR A 59 -15.49 -3.70 7.74
N GLN A 60 -15.51 -4.90 8.31
CA GLN A 60 -14.55 -5.95 7.97
C GLN A 60 -14.60 -6.38 6.48
N GLU A 61 -15.69 -6.04 5.78
CA GLU A 61 -15.89 -6.34 4.36
C GLU A 61 -15.13 -5.40 3.40
N GLU A 62 -14.48 -4.35 3.92
CA GLU A 62 -13.81 -3.33 3.09
C GLU A 62 -12.48 -3.81 2.46
N GLY A 63 -11.93 -4.92 2.98
CA GLY A 63 -10.63 -5.47 2.56
C GLY A 63 -9.48 -5.01 3.45
N ASP A 64 -8.50 -5.88 3.67
CA ASP A 64 -7.34 -5.64 4.53
C ASP A 64 -6.46 -4.50 4.01
N TYR A 65 -6.28 -4.41 2.68
CA TYR A 65 -5.52 -3.35 2.05
C TYR A 65 -6.13 -1.97 2.33
N LEU A 66 -7.46 -1.81 2.18
CA LEU A 66 -8.09 -0.51 2.39
C LEU A 66 -8.03 -0.05 3.86
N TRP A 67 -8.18 -0.99 4.80
CA TRP A 67 -7.96 -0.73 6.22
C TRP A 67 -6.51 -0.33 6.52
N THR A 68 -5.55 -1.03 5.91
CA THR A 68 -4.12 -0.74 6.02
C THR A 68 -3.81 0.66 5.51
N GLU A 69 -4.36 1.04 4.36
CA GLU A 69 -4.18 2.36 3.77
C GLU A 69 -4.78 3.46 4.66
N LEU A 70 -5.97 3.24 5.24
CA LEU A 70 -6.58 4.21 6.16
C LEU A 70 -5.73 4.42 7.42
N VAL A 71 -5.19 3.34 8.01
CA VAL A 71 -4.28 3.44 9.17
C VAL A 71 -2.96 4.11 8.80
N SER A 72 -2.32 3.70 7.70
CA SER A 72 -1.07 4.30 7.24
C SER A 72 -1.24 5.80 6.96
N SER A 73 -2.27 6.16 6.20
CA SER A 73 -2.61 7.55 5.90
C SER A 73 -2.90 8.38 7.15
N SER A 74 -3.55 7.82 8.17
CA SER A 74 -3.80 8.51 9.43
C SER A 74 -2.51 8.72 10.24
N ALA A 75 -1.64 7.70 10.28
CA ALA A 75 -0.35 7.78 10.95
C ALA A 75 0.57 8.83 10.29
N GLN A 76 0.62 8.87 8.96
CA GLN A 76 1.40 9.84 8.18
C GLN A 76 0.99 11.30 8.43
N LEU A 77 -0.26 11.55 8.84
CA LEU A 77 -0.73 12.88 9.27
C LEU A 77 -0.45 13.16 10.75
N SER A 78 0.24 12.26 11.45
CA SER A 78 0.46 12.29 12.88
C SER A 78 -0.87 12.46 13.65
N ALA A 79 -1.94 11.78 13.22
CA ALA A 79 -3.30 11.90 13.76
C ALA A 79 -3.47 11.13 15.08
N SER A 80 -2.88 11.65 16.15
CA SER A 80 -2.89 11.00 17.47
C SER A 80 -4.30 10.85 18.07
N GLU A 81 -5.24 11.69 17.66
CA GLU A 81 -6.66 11.59 18.03
C GLU A 81 -7.35 10.33 17.49
N LEU A 82 -6.80 9.68 16.44
CA LEU A 82 -7.32 8.45 15.85
C LEU A 82 -6.59 7.19 16.35
N LYS A 83 -5.69 7.33 17.33
CA LYS A 83 -4.85 6.21 17.80
C LYS A 83 -5.68 5.05 18.33
N GLU A 84 -6.79 5.31 19.01
CA GLU A 84 -7.63 4.26 19.56
C GLU A 84 -8.26 3.41 18.44
N GLU A 85 -8.69 4.06 17.36
CA GLU A 85 -9.26 3.45 16.16
C GLU A 85 -8.21 2.63 15.40
N MET A 86 -6.98 3.15 15.25
CA MET A 86 -5.86 2.40 14.67
C MET A 86 -5.57 1.14 15.48
N ASP A 87 -5.48 1.25 16.82
CA ASP A 87 -5.23 0.10 17.70
C ASP A 87 -6.35 -0.93 17.65
N LYS A 88 -7.60 -0.49 17.48
CA LYS A 88 -8.72 -1.40 17.27
C LYS A 88 -8.58 -2.15 15.95
N ALA A 89 -8.12 -1.51 14.88
CA ALA A 89 -7.94 -2.15 13.58
C ALA A 89 -6.87 -3.27 13.64
N PHE A 90 -5.74 -3.04 14.32
CA PHE A 90 -4.74 -4.08 14.58
C PHE A 90 -5.30 -5.23 15.42
N LYS A 91 -5.99 -4.92 16.53
CA LYS A 91 -6.59 -5.94 17.41
C LYS A 91 -7.63 -6.82 16.71
N GLN A 92 -8.30 -6.27 15.71
CA GLN A 92 -9.32 -6.96 14.93
C GLN A 92 -8.76 -7.68 13.70
N ASP A 93 -7.44 -7.68 13.49
CA ASP A 93 -6.77 -8.31 12.33
C ASP A 93 -7.28 -7.75 10.99
N LEU A 94 -7.53 -6.44 10.94
CA LEU A 94 -8.02 -5.74 9.75
C LEU A 94 -6.88 -5.22 8.86
N ILE A 95 -5.64 -5.27 9.33
CA ILE A 95 -4.46 -4.71 8.68
C ILE A 95 -3.65 -5.85 8.08
N ASP A 96 -3.14 -5.65 6.87
CA ASP A 96 -2.18 -6.58 6.26
C ASP A 96 -0.78 -6.30 6.84
N PRO A 97 -0.23 -7.22 7.66
CA PRO A 97 1.07 -7.03 8.30
C PRO A 97 2.24 -7.05 7.33
N PHE A 98 2.02 -7.35 6.04
CA PHE A 98 3.03 -7.18 5.01
C PHE A 98 3.26 -5.70 4.66
N PHE A 99 2.26 -4.85 4.83
CA PHE A 99 2.30 -3.45 4.42
C PHE A 99 2.53 -2.48 5.57
N LEU A 100 2.07 -2.81 6.79
CA LEU A 100 2.13 -1.90 7.92
C LEU A 100 2.15 -2.69 9.23
N ASP A 101 3.06 -2.34 10.13
CA ASP A 101 3.06 -2.83 11.50
C ASP A 101 2.78 -1.72 12.54
N GLU A 102 2.66 -2.11 13.81
CA GLU A 102 2.40 -1.17 14.90
C GLU A 102 3.59 -0.23 15.18
N GLU A 103 4.82 -0.64 14.86
CA GLU A 103 6.03 0.16 15.06
C GLU A 103 6.04 1.31 14.06
N ASP A 104 5.77 1.04 12.78
CA ASP A 104 5.62 2.05 11.73
C ASP A 104 4.63 3.16 12.14
N VAL A 105 3.46 2.76 12.66
CA VAL A 105 2.42 3.70 13.11
C VAL A 105 2.88 4.54 14.30
N ASN A 106 3.53 3.92 15.28
CA ASN A 106 4.01 4.63 16.46
C ASN A 106 5.12 5.64 16.12
N ASP A 107 6.02 5.29 15.20
CA ASP A 107 7.08 6.18 14.73
C ASP A 107 6.50 7.41 14.02
N ASP A 108 5.53 7.21 13.13
CA ASP A 108 4.85 8.30 12.42
C ASP A 108 4.04 9.22 13.37
N LEU A 109 3.44 8.65 14.43
CA LEU A 109 2.73 9.45 15.44
C LEU A 109 3.67 10.22 16.39
N GLN A 110 4.88 9.70 16.63
CA GLN A 110 5.88 10.34 17.49
C GLN A 110 6.58 11.52 16.83
N LEU A 111 6.62 11.57 15.49
CA LEU A 111 7.15 12.70 14.71
C LEU A 111 6.48 14.02 15.09
N GLY A 112 5.17 13.98 15.37
CA GLY A 112 4.38 15.16 15.65
C GLY A 112 3.99 15.93 14.38
N THR A 113 3.04 16.86 14.54
CA THR A 113 2.33 17.47 13.40
C THR A 113 3.24 18.21 12.41
N GLU A 114 4.09 19.11 12.89
CA GLU A 114 4.94 19.92 11.99
C GLU A 114 5.95 19.06 11.22
N ALA A 115 6.59 18.11 11.89
CA ALA A 115 7.57 17.24 11.25
C ALA A 115 6.91 16.26 10.25
N ALA A 116 5.73 15.73 10.59
CA ALA A 116 4.93 14.92 9.67
C ALA A 116 4.54 15.69 8.41
N LEU A 117 4.07 16.93 8.55
CA LEU A 117 3.75 17.80 7.40
C LEU A 117 4.99 18.15 6.57
N SER A 118 6.15 18.38 7.20
CA SER A 118 7.41 18.60 6.46
C SER A 118 7.79 17.34 5.67
N LYS A 119 7.73 16.16 6.29
CA LYS A 119 8.00 14.86 5.66
C LYS A 119 7.09 14.63 4.44
N LEU A 120 5.80 14.95 4.56
CA LEU A 120 4.86 14.86 3.43
C LEU A 120 5.22 15.82 2.29
N ARG A 121 5.52 17.09 2.60
CA ARG A 121 5.87 18.12 1.60
C ARG A 121 7.17 17.83 0.86
N GLU A 122 8.15 17.25 1.55
CA GLU A 122 9.46 16.93 0.99
C GLU A 122 9.45 15.66 0.14
N ASN A 123 8.42 14.82 0.28
CA ASN A 123 8.31 13.57 -0.48
C ASN A 123 7.65 13.81 -1.85
N PRO A 124 8.37 13.56 -2.97
CA PRO A 124 7.84 13.78 -4.31
C PRO A 124 6.56 13.01 -4.63
N ARG A 125 6.28 11.89 -3.93
CA ARG A 125 5.04 11.11 -4.08
C ARG A 125 3.80 11.95 -3.77
N TYR A 126 3.89 12.93 -2.88
CA TYR A 126 2.77 13.77 -2.47
C TYR A 126 2.75 15.13 -3.18
N SER A 127 3.21 15.16 -4.44
CA SER A 127 3.20 16.33 -5.31
C SER A 127 2.21 16.20 -6.46
N PHE A 128 1.90 17.31 -7.14
CA PHE A 128 1.05 17.29 -8.32
C PHE A 128 1.78 16.74 -9.54
N ILE A 129 1.00 16.12 -10.43
CA ILE A 129 1.48 15.71 -11.73
C ILE A 129 1.55 16.93 -12.64
N GLU A 130 2.72 17.55 -12.72
CA GLU A 130 2.98 18.72 -13.57
C GLU A 130 3.31 18.32 -15.02
N ASN A 131 3.96 17.16 -15.20
CA ASN A 131 4.32 16.65 -16.51
C ASN A 131 4.14 15.13 -16.59
N VAL A 132 3.03 14.72 -17.22
CA VAL A 132 2.65 13.31 -17.39
C VAL A 132 3.75 12.49 -18.07
N VAL A 133 4.46 13.05 -19.06
CA VAL A 133 5.55 12.33 -19.74
C VAL A 133 6.71 12.09 -18.78
N SER A 134 7.11 13.12 -18.01
CA SER A 134 8.20 13.00 -17.03
C SER A 134 7.88 11.97 -15.92
N GLU A 135 6.63 11.92 -15.46
CA GLU A 135 6.20 10.94 -14.43
C GLU A 135 6.21 9.50 -14.96
N MET A 136 5.90 9.33 -16.25
CA MET A 136 5.68 8.01 -16.84
C MET A 136 6.89 7.46 -17.61
N GLU A 137 7.81 8.29 -18.09
CA GLU A 137 8.90 7.89 -19.00
C GLU A 137 9.83 6.80 -18.41
N ASN A 138 9.94 6.75 -17.08
CA ASN A 138 10.77 5.78 -16.37
C ASN A 138 10.06 4.47 -16.03
N TRP A 139 8.78 4.33 -16.39
CA TRP A 139 8.06 3.07 -16.16
C TRP A 139 8.62 1.96 -17.03
N SER A 140 8.60 0.74 -16.50
CA SER A 140 9.21 -0.43 -17.15
C SER A 140 8.68 -0.72 -18.56
N CYS A 141 7.47 -0.28 -18.89
CA CYS A 141 6.87 -0.44 -20.23
C CYS A 141 7.40 0.54 -21.29
N PHE A 142 8.06 1.63 -20.88
CA PHE A 142 8.63 2.64 -21.79
C PHE A 142 10.16 2.57 -21.88
N LYS A 143 10.80 1.74 -21.05
CA LYS A 143 12.20 1.37 -21.24
C LYS A 143 12.29 0.46 -22.46
N SER A 144 12.93 0.94 -23.53
CA SER A 144 13.39 0.05 -24.60
C SER A 144 14.20 -1.07 -23.96
N GLU A 145 14.09 -2.31 -24.46
CA GLU A 145 15.00 -3.41 -24.14
C GLU A 145 16.43 -3.01 -24.54
N GLN A 146 17.08 -2.19 -23.73
CA GLN A 146 18.52 -2.14 -23.66
C GLN A 146 18.86 -3.53 -23.15
N VAL A 147 19.19 -4.44 -24.07
CA VAL A 147 19.81 -5.71 -23.77
C VAL A 147 21.01 -5.37 -22.89
N SER A 148 20.85 -5.51 -21.58
CA SER A 148 21.98 -5.52 -20.69
C SER A 148 22.79 -6.71 -21.16
N GLN A 149 23.91 -6.45 -21.84
CA GLN A 149 24.98 -7.42 -21.84
C GLN A 149 25.22 -7.68 -20.36
N GLU A 150 24.84 -8.88 -19.92
CA GLU A 150 25.11 -9.36 -18.57
C GLU A 150 26.63 -9.29 -18.44
N ASP A 151 27.11 -8.20 -17.86
CA ASP A 151 28.49 -8.10 -17.44
C ASP A 151 28.60 -8.95 -16.17
N ASP A 152 28.68 -10.27 -16.40
CA ASP A 152 28.86 -11.34 -15.41
C ASP A 152 30.22 -11.24 -14.69
N SER A 153 30.83 -10.06 -14.64
CA SER A 153 32.16 -9.85 -14.06
C SER A 153 32.16 -9.76 -12.52
N PHE A 154 30.99 -9.70 -11.88
CA PHE A 154 30.88 -9.51 -10.42
C PHE A 154 30.40 -10.71 -9.60
N LEU A 155 30.13 -11.87 -10.22
CA LEU A 155 29.73 -13.06 -9.48
C LEU A 155 30.91 -14.04 -9.37
N LEU A 156 31.49 -14.11 -8.16
CA LEU A 156 32.42 -15.19 -7.82
C LEU A 156 31.74 -16.54 -8.08
N PRO A 157 32.43 -17.52 -8.70
CA PRO A 157 31.85 -18.80 -9.10
C PRO A 157 31.10 -19.53 -7.98
N GLU A 158 31.53 -19.37 -6.73
CA GLU A 158 30.91 -20.00 -5.55
C GLU A 158 29.48 -19.51 -5.27
N LEU A 159 29.17 -18.23 -5.53
CA LEU A 159 27.84 -17.67 -5.28
C LEU A 159 26.82 -18.19 -6.31
N LEU A 160 27.25 -18.36 -7.56
CA LEU A 160 26.49 -18.97 -8.65
C LEU A 160 26.11 -20.43 -8.32
N THR A 161 27.04 -21.20 -7.76
CA THR A 161 26.77 -22.59 -7.35
C THR A 161 25.75 -22.66 -6.21
N LEU A 162 25.87 -21.78 -5.21
CA LEU A 162 24.91 -21.70 -4.09
C LEU A 162 23.50 -21.29 -4.56
N LEU A 163 23.40 -20.33 -5.47
CA LEU A 163 22.12 -19.92 -6.07
C LEU A 163 21.50 -21.04 -6.93
N ALA A 164 22.32 -21.81 -7.66
CA ALA A 164 21.84 -22.95 -8.43
C ALA A 164 21.34 -24.10 -7.52
N VAL A 165 22.02 -24.36 -6.40
CA VAL A 165 21.62 -25.38 -5.42
C VAL A 165 20.32 -25.00 -4.71
N THR A 166 20.16 -23.73 -4.30
CA THR A 166 18.93 -23.25 -3.65
C THR A 166 17.73 -23.26 -4.59
N LYS A 167 17.91 -22.89 -5.87
CA LYS A 167 16.86 -22.98 -6.90
C LYS A 167 16.42 -24.43 -7.16
N LYS A 168 17.37 -25.39 -7.21
CA LYS A 168 17.05 -26.83 -7.34
C LYS A 168 16.32 -27.38 -6.09
N SER A 169 16.73 -26.97 -4.89
CA SER A 169 16.08 -27.33 -3.63
C SER A 169 14.61 -26.85 -3.58
N LYS A 170 14.37 -25.57 -3.90
CA LYS A 170 13.01 -24.98 -3.94
C LYS A 170 12.10 -25.69 -4.97
N LYS A 171 12.61 -26.03 -6.16
CA LYS A 171 11.85 -26.82 -7.16
C LYS A 171 11.51 -28.23 -6.66
N LYS A 172 12.43 -28.91 -5.98
CA LYS A 172 12.21 -30.25 -5.41
C LYS A 172 11.16 -30.22 -4.29
N ALA A 173 11.20 -29.21 -3.42
CA ALA A 173 10.20 -29.00 -2.36
C ALA A 173 8.79 -28.72 -2.92
N LYS A 174 8.67 -27.86 -3.94
CA LYS A 174 7.41 -27.55 -4.62
C LYS A 174 6.80 -28.79 -5.31
N LYS A 175 7.65 -29.63 -5.94
CA LYS A 175 7.22 -30.90 -6.55
C LYS A 175 6.74 -31.92 -5.51
N LYS A 176 7.40 -32.00 -4.34
CA LYS A 176 7.01 -32.88 -3.23
C LYS A 176 5.67 -32.48 -2.63
N ARG A 177 5.44 -31.18 -2.38
CA ARG A 177 4.15 -30.64 -1.90
C ARG A 177 2.99 -30.96 -2.84
N LYS A 178 3.18 -30.75 -4.15
CA LYS A 178 2.14 -31.03 -5.18
C LYS A 178 1.77 -32.51 -5.25
N MET A 179 2.75 -33.42 -5.12
CA MET A 179 2.50 -34.86 -5.06
C MET A 179 1.74 -35.28 -3.78
N GLN A 180 2.03 -34.65 -2.64
CA GLN A 180 1.37 -34.93 -1.36
C GLN A 180 -0.09 -34.45 -1.34
N GLU A 181 -0.40 -33.32 -1.98
CA GLU A 181 -1.79 -32.85 -2.15
C GLU A 181 -2.59 -33.75 -3.10
N GLN A 182 -1.97 -34.20 -4.19
CA GLN A 182 -2.64 -35.08 -5.16
C GLN A 182 -2.94 -36.47 -4.57
N SER A 183 -2.07 -37.01 -3.72
CA SER A 183 -2.33 -38.27 -3.00
C SER A 183 -3.43 -38.12 -1.94
N ARG A 184 -3.44 -37.00 -1.18
CA ARG A 184 -4.51 -36.68 -0.22
C ARG A 184 -5.88 -36.56 -0.90
N ARG A 185 -5.95 -35.91 -2.08
CA ARG A 185 -7.19 -35.81 -2.87
C ARG A 185 -7.69 -37.17 -3.35
N ARG A 186 -6.80 -38.05 -3.84
CA ARG A 186 -7.14 -39.42 -4.27
C ARG A 186 -7.59 -40.34 -3.13
N ASN A 187 -7.06 -40.16 -1.92
CA ASN A 187 -7.48 -40.95 -0.76
C ASN A 187 -8.81 -40.47 -0.16
N ARG A 188 -9.17 -39.18 -0.35
CA ARG A 188 -10.48 -38.64 0.07
C ARG A 188 -11.63 -39.11 -0.83
N SER A 189 -11.36 -39.41 -2.11
CA SER A 189 -12.37 -39.89 -3.07
C SER A 189 -12.62 -41.41 -3.02
N LYS A 190 -11.81 -42.18 -2.28
CA LYS A 190 -11.98 -43.64 -2.09
C LYS A 190 -12.74 -44.02 -0.81
N LYS A 191 -13.17 -43.03 -0.02
CA LYS A 191 -13.85 -43.21 1.28
C LYS A 191 -15.34 -42.82 1.24
N LYS A 192 -15.94 -42.82 0.04
CA LYS A 192 -17.37 -42.72 -0.21
C LYS A 192 -17.82 -43.97 -0.96
#